data_AF-A0A1V5WEL6-F1
#
_entry.id   AF-A0A1V5WEL6-F1
#
_cell.length_a   1.000
_cell.length_b   1.000
_cell.length_c   1.000
_cell.angle_alpha   90.00
_cell.angle_beta   90.00
_cell.angle_gamma   90.00
#
_symmetry.space_group_name_H-M   'P 1'
#
loop_
_entity.id
_entity.type
_entity.pdbx_description
1 polymer ?
#
loop_
_entity_poly.entity_id
_entity_poly.type
_entity_poly.pdbx_seq_one_letter_code
_entity_poly.pdbx_strand_id
1 'polypeptide(L)' 'MDEIVFPVRGLTPFALVMPEQYKSEDAIASYRNFYLQDKSRFARWAHERPMPDWFREGLTACRNSNLT' A
#
# COMPACT_ATOMS: atom_id res chain seq x y z
N MET A 1 -9.80 36.55 28.79
CA MET A 1 -9.06 35.76 27.78
C MET A 1 -10.00 34.67 27.34
N ASP A 2 -10.33 34.62 26.06
CA ASP A 2 -11.20 33.56 25.54
C ASP A 2 -10.43 32.23 25.50
N GLU A 3 -11.07 31.18 25.96
CA GLU A 3 -10.50 29.83 26.00
C GLU A 3 -10.49 29.24 24.59
N ILE A 4 -9.30 28.88 24.09
CA ILE A 4 -9.15 28.21 22.80
C ILE A 4 -9.41 26.71 23.00
N VAL A 5 -10.55 26.23 22.49
CA VAL A 5 -10.93 24.80 22.55
C VAL A 5 -10.58 24.11 21.23
N PHE A 6 -9.76 23.07 21.29
CA PHE A 6 -9.44 22.22 20.13
C PHE A 6 -10.40 21.02 20.07
N PRO A 7 -11.06 20.76 18.92
CA PRO A 7 -11.97 19.63 18.79
C PRO A 7 -11.21 18.30 18.72
N VAL A 8 -11.59 17.33 19.56
CA VAL A 8 -11.01 15.98 19.58
C VAL A 8 -11.71 15.11 18.52
N ARG A 9 -11.15 15.07 17.30
CA ARG A 9 -11.76 14.37 16.14
C ARG A 9 -11.18 12.98 15.85
N GLY A 10 -10.27 12.48 16.69
CA GLY A 10 -9.60 11.20 16.46
C GLY A 10 -8.60 11.24 15.30
N LEU A 11 -8.16 10.07 14.84
CA LEU A 11 -7.23 9.94 13.72
C LEU A 11 -7.96 10.07 12.38
N THR A 12 -7.37 10.79 11.44
CA THR A 12 -7.85 10.81 10.05
C THR A 12 -7.48 9.50 9.34
N PRO A 13 -8.26 9.06 8.33
CA PRO A 13 -7.86 7.96 7.46
C PRO A 13 -6.49 8.20 6.83
N PHE A 14 -5.79 7.12 6.49
CA PHE A 14 -4.50 7.21 5.80
C PHE A 14 -4.67 7.87 4.43
N ALA A 15 -3.78 8.82 4.12
CA ALA A 15 -3.74 9.42 2.79
C ALA A 15 -3.22 8.42 1.75
N LEU A 16 -4.05 8.11 0.76
CA LEU A 16 -3.72 7.22 -0.35
C LEU A 16 -3.29 8.04 -1.57
N VAL A 17 -2.00 8.37 -1.64
CA VAL A 17 -1.39 9.15 -2.74
C VAL A 17 -0.94 8.21 -3.86
N MET A 18 -1.92 7.54 -4.47
CA MET A 18 -1.70 6.58 -5.55
C MET A 18 -2.86 6.65 -6.56
N PRO A 19 -2.69 6.13 -7.79
CA PRO A 19 -3.77 6.04 -8.78
C PRO A 19 -5.00 5.30 -8.27
N GLU A 20 -6.18 5.68 -8.76
CA GLU A 20 -7.48 5.20 -8.27
C GLU A 20 -7.62 3.68 -8.40
N GLN A 21 -7.06 3.07 -9.46
CA GLN A 21 -7.16 1.64 -9.70
C GLN A 21 -6.51 0.76 -8.62
N TYR A 22 -5.67 1.33 -7.75
CA TYR A 22 -5.05 0.60 -6.65
C TYR A 22 -5.75 0.82 -5.32
N LYS A 23 -6.63 1.82 -5.19
CA LYS A 23 -7.27 2.16 -3.93
C LYS A 23 -8.33 1.13 -3.56
N SER A 24 -8.38 0.81 -2.27
CA SER A 24 -9.39 -0.03 -1.64
C SER A 24 -9.73 0.51 -0.25
N GLU A 25 -10.77 -0.03 0.37
CA GLU A 25 -11.15 0.32 1.76
C GLU A 25 -10.02 0.05 2.76
N ASP A 26 -9.19 -0.97 2.50
CA ASP A 26 -7.97 -1.21 3.26
C ASP A 26 -6.79 -0.41 2.66
N ALA A 27 -6.25 0.51 3.47
CA ALA A 27 -5.08 1.31 3.12
C ALA A 27 -3.82 0.46 2.87
N ILE A 28 -3.65 -0.64 3.60
CA ILE A 28 -2.51 -1.54 3.45
C ILE A 28 -2.59 -2.28 2.11
N ALA A 29 -3.75 -2.87 1.81
CA ALA A 29 -4.00 -3.52 0.52
C ALA A 29 -3.77 -2.55 -0.65
N SER A 30 -4.22 -1.30 -0.52
CA SER A 30 -4.02 -0.26 -1.54
C SER A 30 -2.53 -0.05 -1.86
N TYR A 31 -1.71 0.17 -0.84
CA TYR A 31 -0.27 0.35 -1.01
C TYR A 31 0.42 -0.90 -1.57
N ARG A 32 0.04 -2.10 -1.11
CA ARG A 32 0.60 -3.36 -1.63
C ARG A 32 0.30 -3.52 -3.12
N ASN A 33 -0.93 -3.26 -3.55
CA ASN A 33 -1.34 -3.32 -4.95
C ASN A 33 -0.51 -2.36 -5.82
N PHE A 34 -0.36 -1.11 -5.38
CA PHE A 34 0.47 -0.13 -6.08
C PHE A 34 1.92 -0.59 -6.25
N TYR A 35 2.51 -1.17 -5.20
CA TYR A 35 3.89 -1.66 -5.24
C TYR A 35 4.07 -2.91 -6.11
N LEU A 36 3.11 -3.83 -6.07
CA LEU A 36 3.12 -5.07 -6.87
C LEU A 36 2.96 -4.79 -8.37
N GLN A 37 2.13 -3.82 -8.73
CA GLN A 37 1.83 -3.50 -10.13
C GLN A 37 2.86 -2.53 -10.73
N ASP A 38 2.95 -1.31 -10.19
CA ASP A 38 3.71 -0.22 -10.81
C ASP A 38 5.17 -0.13 -10.36
N LYS A 39 5.49 -0.65 -9.17
CA LYS A 39 6.82 -0.52 -8.56
C LYS A 39 7.65 -1.81 -8.63
N SER A 40 7.05 -2.94 -8.98
CA SER A 40 7.71 -4.24 -8.96
C SER A 40 8.93 -4.32 -9.87
N ARG A 41 8.90 -3.65 -11.01
CA ARG A 41 10.02 -3.64 -11.99
C ARG A 41 11.36 -3.17 -11.42
N PHE A 42 11.36 -2.35 -10.36
CA PHE A 42 12.58 -1.83 -9.73
C PHE A 42 12.64 -2.06 -8.22
N ALA A 43 11.72 -2.85 -7.67
CA ALA A 43 11.75 -3.23 -6.26
C ALA A 43 12.99 -4.08 -5.98
N ARG A 44 13.81 -3.65 -5.02
CA ARG A 44 15.05 -4.34 -4.61
C ARG A 44 15.15 -4.37 -3.10
N TRP A 45 15.70 -5.47 -2.58
CA TRP A 45 15.95 -5.67 -1.16
C TRP A 45 17.47 -5.78 -0.97
N ALA A 46 18.02 -4.87 -0.17
CA ALA A 46 19.44 -4.74 0.06
C ALA A 46 19.87 -5.41 1.39
N HIS A 47 21.18 -5.54 1.60
CA HIS A 47 21.76 -6.03 2.86
C HIS A 47 21.25 -7.42 3.27
N GLU A 48 21.23 -8.37 2.32
CA GLU A 48 20.80 -9.76 2.56
C GLU A 48 19.36 -9.90 3.08
N ARG A 49 18.57 -8.82 3.03
CA ARG A 49 17.16 -8.85 3.42
C ARG A 49 16.37 -9.67 2.40
N PRO A 50 15.62 -10.70 2.83
CA PRO A 50 14.74 -11.41 1.93
C PRO A 50 13.60 -10.49 1.47
N MET A 51 13.06 -10.79 0.29
CA MET A 51 11.80 -10.21 -0.18
C MET A 51 10.69 -10.53 0.84
N PRO A 52 9.87 -9.54 1.25
CA PRO A 52 8.72 -9.74 2.12
C PRO A 52 7.74 -10.75 1.53
N ASP A 53 7.14 -11.57 2.39
CA ASP A 53 6.24 -12.64 1.96
C ASP A 53 5.03 -12.09 1.18
N TRP A 54 4.43 -10.99 1.63
CA TRP A 54 3.32 -10.35 0.91
C TRP A 54 3.67 -9.92 -0.52
N PHE A 55 4.95 -9.57 -0.77
CA PHE A 55 5.41 -9.17 -2.10
C PHE A 55 5.54 -10.41 -2.99
N ARG A 56 6.15 -11.47 -2.47
CA ARG A 56 6.32 -12.76 -3.16
C ARG A 56 4.99 -13.42 -3.49
N GLU A 57 4.08 -13.45 -2.53
CA GLU A 57 2.72 -13.98 -2.67
C GLU A 57 1.91 -13.15 -3.66
N GLY A 58 1.97 -11.82 -3.54
CA GLY A 58 1.28 -10.90 -4.45
C GLY A 58 1.73 -11.04 -5.90
N LEU A 59 3.04 -11.15 -6.16
CA LEU A 59 3.56 -11.40 -7.51
C LEU A 59 3.05 -12.73 -8.08
N THR A 60 2.97 -13.77 -7.26
CA THR A 60 2.47 -15.08 -7.67
C THR A 60 0.99 -15.01 -8.04
N ALA A 61 0.19 -14.34 -7.23
CA ALA A 61 -1.23 -14.13 -7.48
C ALA A 61 -1.47 -13.35 -8.79
N CYS A 62 -0.79 -12.21 -8.99
CA CYS A 62 -0.93 -11.40 -10.20
C CYS A 62 -0.48 -12.13 -11.47
N ARG A 63 0.53 -13.02 -11.39
CA ARG A 63 0.98 -13.79 -12.56
C ARG A 63 -0.06 -14.82 -13.00
N ASN A 64 -0.76 -15.44 -12.07
CA ASN A 64 -1.77 -16.45 -12.36
C ASN A 64 -3.06 -15.86 -12.96
N SER A 65 -3.37 -14.59 -12.67
CA SER A 65 -4.48 -13.85 -13.28
C SER A 65 -4.29 -13.54 -14.78
N ASN A 66 -3.07 -13.63 -15.30
CA ASN A 66 -2.73 -13.36 -16.70
C ASN A 66 -2.70 -14.65 -17.56
N LEU A 67 -3.11 -15.80 -17.00
CA LEU A 67 -3.11 -17.12 -17.68
C LEU A 67 -4.51 -17.64 -18.04
N THR A 68 -5.54 -16.78 -17.96
CA THR A 68 -6.92 -17.03 -18.38
C THR A 68 -7.36 -15.94 -19.35
#